data_AF-A0A1R2BFC3-F1
#
_entry.id   AF-A0A1R2BFC3-F1
#
_cell.length_a   1.000
_cell.length_b   1.000
_cell.length_c   1.000
_cell.angle_alpha   90.00
_cell.angle_beta   90.00
_cell.angle_gamma   90.00
#
_symmetry.space_group_name_H-M   'P 1'
#
loop_
_entity.id
_entity.type
_entity.pdbx_description
1 polymer ?
#
loop_
_entity_poly.entity_id
_entity_poly.type
_entity_poly.pdbx_seq_one_letter_code
_entity_poly.pdbx_strand_id
1 'polypeptide(L)'
;MKDVAVQTQSESTVGPRVLAKTPLPEYEFPQILYKAHTVLWLQAAILVITFVSLTRDDSNPFINTKAGMTASFILFTFISAVHLPNSPYLSRPHPVFWRILQGISFCYLAFLTYILYQNLEDSRKFFSLFDSNLGKPLPEKSYAANCEVFTPNHPESYFANIKDCIFDVYIPCHALGWWFKMIIVRDVKLCAFLSVLFEFMEITLRHQLPNFYECWWDSLILDVIICNGGGIFLGWLTCRAFEMKEYYWGMGGDPRTENERFSALSRSAIQLTPYSWSVYKWEMFSSSKNFVTTLWYIVFVNLVDLSNFYLKFILWIPSNHSLLLYRVLFWATLAIASTREYYEYVSSGFKLRLGTHCWIAHLIIAVEWLIVFKNSGGIFNNVMPMWLQYAWSLIAGFLIAAALCLFYKDLSKKSK
;
A
#
# COMPACT_ATOMS: atom_id res chain seq x y z
N MET A 1 -46.87 16.32 35.61
CA MET A 1 -45.44 15.93 35.45
C MET A 1 -45.44 14.77 34.46
N LYS A 2 -45.32 15.04 33.15
CA LYS A 2 -44.08 14.97 32.35
C LYS A 2 -43.34 13.63 32.51
N ASP A 3 -43.83 12.61 31.82
CA ASP A 3 -43.01 11.48 31.41
C ASP A 3 -42.35 11.82 30.08
N VAL A 4 -41.03 11.96 30.15
CA VAL A 4 -40.15 12.24 29.02
C VAL A 4 -39.98 10.93 28.25
N ALA A 5 -40.55 10.87 27.05
CA ALA A 5 -40.23 9.83 26.09
C ALA A 5 -38.75 9.93 25.70
N VAL A 6 -37.96 8.95 26.13
CA VAL A 6 -36.62 8.74 25.58
C VAL A 6 -36.80 8.23 24.16
N GLN A 7 -36.50 9.09 23.18
CA GLN A 7 -36.31 8.71 21.79
C GLN A 7 -35.16 7.68 21.72
N THR A 8 -35.49 6.40 21.69
CA THR A 8 -34.57 5.38 21.21
C THR A 8 -34.35 5.64 19.72
N GLN A 9 -33.07 5.77 19.36
CA GLN A 9 -32.61 6.06 18.01
C GLN A 9 -33.31 5.17 16.98
N SER A 10 -33.91 5.82 15.99
CA SER A 10 -34.54 5.22 14.84
C SER A 10 -33.61 4.22 14.14
N GLU A 11 -34.10 3.00 14.00
CA GLU A 11 -33.65 2.02 13.01
C GLU A 11 -33.82 2.60 11.60
N SER A 12 -32.84 3.34 11.10
CA SER A 12 -32.80 3.72 9.68
C SER A 12 -31.38 4.03 9.21
N THR A 13 -30.59 2.97 9.05
CA THR A 13 -29.61 2.78 7.94
C THR A 13 -28.87 1.46 8.17
N VAL A 14 -29.61 0.35 8.13
CA VAL A 14 -28.98 -0.96 7.92
C VAL A 14 -28.75 -1.06 6.42
N GLY A 15 -27.55 -0.67 5.97
CA GLY A 15 -27.08 -1.01 4.62
C GLY A 15 -27.20 -2.53 4.41
N PRO A 16 -27.22 -3.03 3.16
CA PRO A 16 -27.43 -4.44 2.90
C PRO A 16 -26.45 -5.24 3.75
N ARG A 17 -26.98 -6.00 4.72
CA ARG A 17 -26.25 -7.06 5.40
C ARG A 17 -25.73 -7.95 4.28
N VAL A 18 -24.49 -7.72 3.86
CA VAL A 18 -23.72 -8.74 3.20
C VAL A 18 -23.63 -9.83 4.24
N LEU A 19 -24.49 -10.83 4.08
CA LEU A 19 -24.43 -12.09 4.79
C LEU A 19 -22.98 -12.57 4.68
N ALA A 20 -22.20 -12.34 5.73
CA ALA A 20 -21.00 -13.11 5.97
C ALA A 20 -21.51 -14.55 6.12
N LYS A 21 -21.47 -15.34 5.03
CA LYS A 21 -21.89 -16.74 4.98
C LYS A 21 -20.90 -17.66 5.72
N THR A 22 -20.32 -17.17 6.80
CA THR A 22 -19.25 -17.82 7.54
C THR A 22 -19.35 -17.41 9.00
N PRO A 23 -19.21 -18.33 9.96
CA PRO A 23 -19.38 -18.01 11.37
C PRO A 23 -18.46 -16.85 11.76
N LEU A 24 -18.95 -15.99 12.66
CA LEU A 24 -18.17 -14.90 13.22
C LEU A 24 -16.85 -15.46 13.78
N PRO A 25 -15.72 -14.72 13.70
CA PRO A 25 -14.42 -15.12 14.25
C PRO A 25 -14.44 -15.47 15.76
N GLU A 26 -15.56 -15.17 16.42
CA GLU A 26 -15.90 -15.47 17.81
C GLU A 26 -15.90 -16.96 18.18
N TYR A 27 -15.74 -17.93 17.28
CA TYR A 27 -15.79 -19.35 17.68
C TYR A 27 -14.44 -20.11 17.68
N GLU A 28 -13.35 -19.53 17.18
CA GLU A 28 -12.08 -20.27 16.97
C GLU A 28 -10.96 -19.94 17.98
N PHE A 29 -11.07 -18.84 18.75
CA PHE A 29 -9.97 -18.30 19.57
C PHE A 29 -10.43 -17.84 20.98
N PRO A 30 -9.49 -17.60 21.94
CA PRO A 30 -9.84 -17.23 23.31
C PRO A 30 -10.72 -15.96 23.35
N GLN A 31 -11.94 -16.09 23.88
CA GLN A 31 -12.95 -15.03 23.92
C GLN A 31 -12.46 -13.74 24.61
N ILE A 32 -11.53 -13.88 25.55
CA ILE A 32 -10.96 -12.75 26.28
C ILE A 32 -10.23 -11.76 25.36
N LEU A 33 -9.69 -12.22 24.22
CA LEU A 33 -9.00 -11.36 23.26
C LEU A 33 -9.97 -10.58 22.35
N TYR A 34 -11.21 -11.05 22.22
CA TYR A 34 -12.24 -10.44 21.37
C TYR A 34 -13.25 -9.59 22.17
N LYS A 35 -13.31 -9.76 23.49
CA LYS A 35 -14.12 -8.93 24.38
C LYS A 35 -13.48 -7.56 24.56
N ALA A 36 -14.23 -6.49 24.26
CA ALA A 36 -13.75 -5.13 24.46
C ALA A 36 -13.75 -4.76 25.96
N HIS A 37 -12.55 -4.52 26.51
CA HIS A 37 -12.35 -4.07 27.89
C HIS A 37 -12.07 -2.56 27.96
N THR A 38 -13.00 -1.74 27.44
CA THR A 38 -12.77 -0.30 27.21
C THR A 38 -12.43 0.49 28.48
N VAL A 39 -13.10 0.21 29.61
CA VAL A 39 -12.83 0.88 30.90
C VAL A 39 -11.45 0.52 31.45
N LEU A 40 -11.03 -0.74 31.36
CA LEU A 40 -9.70 -1.19 31.76
C LEU A 40 -8.62 -0.48 30.93
N TRP A 41 -8.82 -0.43 29.61
CA TRP A 41 -7.90 0.23 28.68
C TRP A 41 -7.81 1.74 28.92
N LEU A 42 -8.92 2.39 29.28
CA LEU A 42 -8.94 3.79 29.69
C LEU A 42 -8.11 4.02 30.96
N GLN A 43 -8.34 3.21 32.00
CA GLN A 43 -7.58 3.31 33.25
C GLN A 43 -6.08 3.09 33.03
N ALA A 44 -5.71 2.08 32.24
CA ALA A 44 -4.32 1.81 31.88
C ALA A 44 -3.70 3.00 31.12
N ALA A 45 -4.41 3.58 30.15
CA ALA A 45 -3.92 4.75 29.42
C ALA A 45 -3.72 5.96 30.34
N ILE A 46 -4.65 6.25 31.24
CA ILE A 46 -4.53 7.35 32.21
C ILE A 46 -3.31 7.13 33.12
N LEU A 47 -3.12 5.91 33.63
CA LEU A 47 -1.99 5.56 34.50
C LEU A 47 -0.66 5.73 33.76
N VAL A 48 -0.55 5.24 32.53
CA VAL A 48 0.68 5.36 31.72
C VAL A 48 0.99 6.82 31.40
N ILE A 49 0.00 7.60 30.96
CA ILE A 49 0.18 9.03 30.67
C ILE A 49 0.63 9.77 31.93
N THR A 50 -0.04 9.52 33.06
CA THR A 50 0.30 10.14 34.35
C THR A 50 1.73 9.78 34.76
N PHE A 51 2.06 8.49 34.74
CA PHE A 51 3.38 8.00 35.13
C PHE A 51 4.50 8.62 34.27
N VAL A 52 4.35 8.58 32.93
CA VAL A 52 5.35 9.16 32.02
C VAL A 52 5.46 10.67 32.20
N SER A 53 4.34 11.36 32.42
CA SER A 53 4.35 12.82 32.61
C SER A 53 5.05 13.26 33.90
N LEU A 54 5.00 12.43 34.96
CA LEU A 54 5.58 12.75 36.26
C LEU A 54 7.04 12.30 36.43
N THR A 55 7.51 11.36 35.60
CA THR A 55 8.84 10.73 35.77
C THR A 55 9.85 11.13 34.71
N ARG A 56 9.42 11.69 33.58
CA ARG A 56 10.31 12.07 32.49
C ARG A 56 11.03 13.38 32.81
N ASP A 57 12.33 13.43 32.54
CA ASP A 57 13.08 14.68 32.48
C ASP A 57 12.59 15.55 31.29
N ASP A 58 12.30 16.81 31.57
CA ASP A 58 11.81 17.81 30.62
C ASP A 58 12.82 18.95 30.37
N SER A 59 14.08 18.76 30.75
CA SER A 59 15.16 19.75 30.56
C SER A 59 15.44 20.12 29.10
N ASN A 60 15.33 19.18 28.16
CA ASN A 60 15.70 19.39 26.74
C ASN A 60 14.47 19.56 25.82
N PRO A 61 14.22 20.75 25.25
CA PRO A 61 13.07 21.01 24.39
C PRO A 61 12.95 20.08 23.17
N PHE A 62 14.06 19.71 22.55
CA PHE A 62 14.07 18.85 21.36
C PHE A 62 13.58 17.43 21.69
N ILE A 63 14.07 16.87 22.79
CA ILE A 63 13.65 15.56 23.30
C ILE A 63 12.18 15.62 23.70
N ASN A 64 11.75 16.73 24.31
CA ASN A 64 10.36 16.94 24.72
C ASN A 64 9.41 16.93 23.52
N THR A 65 9.76 17.63 22.44
CA THR A 65 8.95 17.64 21.20
C THR A 65 8.85 16.25 20.59
N LYS A 66 9.98 15.53 20.46
CA LYS A 66 9.99 14.17 19.90
C LYS A 66 9.17 13.20 20.76
N ALA A 67 9.32 13.25 22.07
CA ALA A 67 8.58 12.41 23.01
C ALA A 67 7.07 12.73 22.98
N GLY A 68 6.70 14.01 22.98
CA GLY A 68 5.31 14.46 22.89
C GLY A 68 4.62 13.98 21.61
N MET A 69 5.26 14.18 20.45
CA MET A 69 4.74 13.70 19.16
C MET A 69 4.58 12.17 19.14
N THR A 70 5.57 11.45 19.65
CA THR A 70 5.55 9.98 19.71
C THR A 70 4.41 9.50 20.62
N ALA A 71 4.25 10.13 21.80
CA ALA A 71 3.18 9.80 22.74
C ALA A 71 1.79 10.09 22.15
N SER A 72 1.60 11.24 21.47
CA SER A 72 0.35 11.57 20.78
C SER A 72 0.03 10.57 19.67
N PHE A 73 1.02 10.15 18.88
CA PHE A 73 0.85 9.12 17.84
C PHE A 73 0.41 7.78 18.43
N ILE A 74 1.08 7.33 19.50
CA ILE A 74 0.74 6.07 20.19
C ILE A 74 -0.66 6.15 20.78
N LEU A 75 -1.01 7.25 21.46
CA LEU A 75 -2.31 7.44 22.08
C LEU A 75 -3.44 7.44 21.04
N PHE A 76 -3.27 8.16 19.92
CA PHE A 76 -4.28 8.19 18.87
C PHE A 76 -4.47 6.81 18.22
N THR A 77 -3.36 6.09 17.98
CA THR A 77 -3.41 4.72 17.44
C THR A 77 -4.08 3.75 18.42
N PHE A 78 -3.84 3.92 19.72
CA PHE A 78 -4.50 3.14 20.78
C PHE A 78 -6.00 3.42 20.85
N ILE A 79 -6.41 4.70 20.83
CA ILE A 79 -7.84 5.07 20.77
C ILE A 79 -8.50 4.47 19.53
N SER A 80 -7.80 4.53 18.39
CA SER A 80 -8.26 3.94 17.13
C SER A 80 -8.46 2.42 17.25
N ALA A 81 -7.50 1.72 17.87
CA ALA A 81 -7.55 0.29 18.14
C ALA A 81 -8.76 -0.14 18.97
N VAL A 82 -9.21 0.72 19.90
CA VAL A 82 -10.34 0.44 20.80
C VAL A 82 -11.68 0.81 20.18
N HIS A 83 -11.79 2.00 19.58
CA HIS A 83 -13.07 2.62 19.24
C HIS A 83 -13.46 2.57 17.76
N LEU A 84 -12.53 2.39 16.83
CA LEU A 84 -12.90 2.32 15.42
C LEU A 84 -13.77 1.07 15.15
N PRO A 85 -14.67 1.14 14.15
CA PRO A 85 -15.44 -0.02 13.73
C PRO A 85 -14.54 -1.06 13.06
N ASN A 86 -14.94 -2.32 13.14
CA ASN A 86 -14.26 -3.39 12.42
C ASN A 86 -14.51 -3.29 10.90
N SER A 87 -13.53 -3.67 10.09
CA SER A 87 -13.72 -3.78 8.64
C SER A 87 -14.74 -4.87 8.32
N PRO A 88 -15.70 -4.63 7.39
CA PRO A 88 -16.67 -5.65 6.99
C PRO A 88 -16.04 -6.78 6.18
N TYR A 89 -14.85 -6.56 5.62
CA TYR A 89 -14.18 -7.50 4.72
C TYR A 89 -12.96 -8.17 5.35
N LEU A 90 -12.32 -7.54 6.34
CA LEU A 90 -11.06 -8.00 6.92
C LEU A 90 -11.22 -8.37 8.40
N SER A 91 -11.03 -9.66 8.70
CA SER A 91 -11.15 -10.21 10.05
C SER A 91 -9.81 -10.67 10.65
N ARG A 92 -8.93 -11.27 9.83
CA ARG A 92 -7.61 -11.78 10.24
C ARG A 92 -6.49 -10.81 9.84
N PRO A 93 -5.37 -10.72 10.59
CA PRO A 93 -5.03 -11.57 11.75
C PRO A 93 -5.75 -11.20 13.03
N HIS A 94 -6.29 -10.00 13.17
CA HIS A 94 -7.24 -9.64 14.22
C HIS A 94 -7.98 -8.36 13.81
N PRO A 95 -9.25 -8.13 14.20
CA PRO A 95 -9.93 -6.89 13.86
C PRO A 95 -9.21 -5.64 14.39
N VAL A 96 -8.58 -5.74 15.56
CA VAL A 96 -7.74 -4.66 16.13
C VAL A 96 -6.57 -4.28 15.22
N PHE A 97 -5.95 -5.23 14.50
CA PHE A 97 -4.85 -4.93 13.60
C PHE A 97 -5.28 -3.94 12.51
N TRP A 98 -6.44 -4.15 11.90
CA TRP A 98 -6.99 -3.27 10.87
C TRP A 98 -7.40 -1.91 11.45
N ARG A 99 -7.93 -1.88 12.67
CA ARG A 99 -8.23 -0.63 13.38
C ARG A 99 -6.97 0.19 13.71
N ILE A 100 -5.90 -0.49 14.10
CA ILE A 100 -4.57 0.13 14.28
C ILE A 100 -4.07 0.69 12.96
N LEU A 101 -4.11 -0.08 11.88
CA LEU A 101 -3.69 0.37 10.55
C LEU A 101 -4.47 1.62 10.10
N GLN A 102 -5.77 1.65 10.34
CA GLN A 102 -6.60 2.82 10.07
C GLN A 102 -6.20 4.03 10.93
N GLY A 103 -5.92 3.82 12.22
CA GLY A 103 -5.39 4.85 13.12
C GLY A 103 -4.04 5.43 12.65
N ILE A 104 -3.11 4.55 12.27
CA ILE A 104 -1.81 4.94 11.68
C ILE A 104 -2.04 5.74 10.39
N SER A 105 -3.00 5.35 9.56
CA SER A 105 -3.33 6.05 8.32
C SER A 105 -3.83 7.47 8.58
N PHE A 106 -4.66 7.68 9.60
CA PHE A 106 -5.09 9.01 10.03
C PHE A 106 -3.95 9.86 10.58
N CYS A 107 -3.09 9.28 11.43
CA CYS A 107 -1.90 9.95 11.93
C CYS A 107 -0.96 10.37 10.79
N TYR A 108 -0.75 9.47 9.81
CA TYR A 108 0.08 9.74 8.65
C TYR A 108 -0.51 10.87 7.80
N LEU A 109 -1.82 10.84 7.55
CA LEU A 109 -2.50 11.90 6.83
C LEU A 109 -2.41 13.26 7.56
N ALA A 110 -2.58 13.28 8.88
CA ALA A 110 -2.42 14.48 9.69
C ALA A 110 -0.98 15.02 9.62
N PHE A 111 0.00 14.13 9.67
CA PHE A 111 1.41 14.47 9.49
C PHE A 111 1.70 15.05 8.10
N LEU A 112 1.21 14.40 7.03
CA LEU A 112 1.36 14.90 5.67
C LEU A 112 0.68 16.27 5.50
N THR A 113 -0.49 16.46 6.11
CA THR A 113 -1.18 17.76 6.11
C THR A 113 -0.33 18.82 6.79
N TYR A 114 0.29 18.52 7.94
CA TYR A 114 1.22 19.43 8.60
C TYR A 114 2.41 19.80 7.70
N ILE A 115 3.06 18.81 7.08
CA ILE A 115 4.18 19.03 6.14
C ILE A 115 3.74 19.84 4.92
N LEU A 116 2.53 19.62 4.40
CA LEU A 116 1.99 20.38 3.28
C LEU A 116 1.94 21.89 3.54
N TYR A 117 1.75 22.32 4.80
CA TYR A 117 1.76 23.74 5.16
C TYR A 117 3.17 24.32 5.40
N GLN A 118 4.18 23.48 5.64
CA GLN A 118 5.56 23.93 5.79
C GLN A 118 6.18 24.34 4.45
N ASN A 119 7.17 25.22 4.47
CA ASN A 119 8.03 25.42 3.29
C ASN A 119 9.01 24.23 3.15
N LEU A 120 9.73 24.16 2.03
CA LEU A 120 10.61 23.03 1.73
C LEU A 120 11.77 22.91 2.73
N GLU A 121 12.38 24.03 3.12
CA GLU A 121 13.52 24.03 4.05
C GLU A 121 13.10 23.61 5.47
N ASP A 122 11.98 24.12 5.96
CA ASP A 122 11.44 23.79 7.27
C ASP A 122 10.94 22.35 7.28
N SER A 123 10.39 21.84 6.16
CA SER A 123 10.08 20.41 6.01
C SER A 123 11.34 19.57 6.16
N ARG A 124 12.43 19.91 5.48
CA ARG A 124 13.72 19.18 5.56
C ARG A 124 14.33 19.24 6.96
N LYS A 125 14.30 20.40 7.61
CA LYS A 125 14.74 20.57 9.01
C LYS A 125 13.84 19.79 9.97
N PHE A 126 12.54 19.70 9.70
CA PHE A 126 11.63 18.92 10.52
C PHE A 126 12.03 17.44 10.55
N PHE A 127 12.46 16.88 9.42
CA PHE A 127 12.95 15.50 9.38
C PHE A 127 14.20 15.28 10.24
N SER A 128 15.02 16.31 10.49
CA SER A 128 16.17 16.20 11.40
C SER A 128 15.78 16.03 12.87
N LEU A 129 14.50 16.24 13.24
CA LEU A 129 13.97 15.90 14.56
C LEU A 129 13.98 14.38 14.81
N PHE A 130 13.80 13.58 13.75
CA PHE A 130 13.73 12.13 13.86
C PHE A 130 15.12 11.48 13.84
N ASP A 131 15.97 11.93 12.91
CA ASP A 131 17.35 11.47 12.73
C ASP A 131 18.24 12.66 12.35
N SER A 132 19.36 12.84 13.06
CA SER A 132 20.32 13.93 12.84
C SER A 132 21.06 13.85 11.49
N ASN A 133 20.95 12.72 10.79
CA ASN A 133 21.49 12.54 9.44
C ASN A 133 20.55 13.04 8.32
N LEU A 134 19.28 13.34 8.65
CA LEU A 134 18.31 13.88 7.70
C LEU A 134 18.41 15.42 7.59
N GLY A 135 17.87 15.97 6.50
CA GLY A 135 17.89 17.42 6.24
C GLY A 135 19.20 17.94 5.64
N LYS A 136 20.09 17.04 5.19
CA LYS A 136 21.32 17.35 4.46
C LYS A 136 21.16 16.97 2.98
N PRO A 137 21.78 17.70 2.04
CA PRO A 137 21.71 17.34 0.63
C PRO A 137 22.28 15.94 0.41
N LEU A 138 21.60 15.16 -0.44
CA LEU A 138 22.00 13.80 -0.77
C LEU A 138 23.24 13.85 -1.68
N PRO A 139 24.22 12.93 -1.50
CA PRO A 139 25.30 12.78 -2.46
C PRO A 139 24.73 12.33 -3.81
N GLU A 140 25.19 12.92 -4.90
CA GLU A 140 24.85 12.45 -6.25
C GLU A 140 25.40 11.02 -6.43
N LYS A 141 24.50 10.04 -6.47
CA LYS A 141 24.83 8.67 -6.87
C LYS A 141 24.39 8.49 -8.32
N SER A 142 25.34 8.22 -9.21
CA SER A 142 25.08 7.84 -10.59
C SER A 142 24.96 6.32 -10.67
N TYR A 143 23.73 5.81 -10.84
CA TYR A 143 23.47 4.37 -11.02
C TYR A 143 23.88 3.87 -12.42
N ALA A 144 23.93 4.76 -13.42
CA ALA A 144 24.34 4.44 -14.80
C ALA A 144 25.72 5.03 -15.19
N ALA A 145 26.68 5.07 -14.26
CA ALA A 145 28.01 5.64 -14.57
C ALA A 145 28.79 4.82 -15.62
N ASN A 146 28.64 3.49 -15.64
CA ASN A 146 29.16 2.60 -16.67
C ASN A 146 28.23 1.39 -16.86
N CYS A 147 27.65 1.25 -18.05
CA CYS A 147 26.70 0.18 -18.38
C CYS A 147 27.31 -0.98 -19.18
N GLU A 148 28.63 -1.05 -19.31
CA GLU A 148 29.31 -2.17 -19.92
C GLU A 148 29.09 -3.44 -19.08
N VAL A 149 28.50 -4.45 -19.73
CA VAL A 149 28.26 -5.78 -19.13
C VAL A 149 29.59 -6.47 -18.84
N PHE A 150 30.56 -6.31 -19.73
CA PHE A 150 31.89 -6.92 -19.63
C PHE A 150 32.95 -5.83 -19.48
N THR A 151 33.59 -5.76 -18.32
CA THR A 151 34.63 -4.78 -17.97
C THR A 151 35.99 -5.48 -17.80
N PRO A 152 36.71 -5.74 -18.92
CA PRO A 152 37.93 -6.54 -18.89
C PRO A 152 39.08 -5.91 -18.10
N ASN A 153 39.04 -4.60 -17.91
CA ASN A 153 40.09 -3.84 -17.22
C ASN A 153 39.77 -3.59 -15.75
N HIS A 154 38.67 -4.12 -15.21
CA HIS A 154 38.28 -3.88 -13.83
C HIS A 154 39.05 -4.82 -12.87
N PRO A 155 39.64 -4.30 -11.78
CA PRO A 155 40.57 -5.06 -10.93
C PRO A 155 39.91 -6.23 -10.17
N GLU A 156 38.61 -6.15 -9.87
CA GLU A 156 37.92 -7.17 -9.08
C GLU A 156 37.23 -8.29 -9.88
N SER A 157 36.72 -7.98 -11.07
CA SER A 157 35.96 -8.95 -11.87
C SER A 157 35.74 -8.42 -13.29
N TYR A 158 35.78 -9.32 -14.27
CA TYR A 158 35.37 -9.06 -15.64
C TYR A 158 33.89 -8.66 -15.78
N PHE A 159 33.07 -8.88 -14.74
CA PHE A 159 31.64 -8.53 -14.68
C PHE A 159 31.32 -7.67 -13.45
N ALA A 160 32.22 -6.76 -13.07
CA ALA A 160 32.11 -5.99 -11.83
C ALA A 160 30.76 -5.26 -11.70
N ASN A 161 30.28 -4.58 -12.75
CA ASN A 161 29.03 -3.84 -12.73
C ASN A 161 27.80 -4.75 -12.46
N ILE A 162 27.81 -5.96 -13.04
CA ILE A 162 26.74 -6.94 -12.82
C ILE A 162 26.83 -7.50 -11.40
N LYS A 163 28.04 -7.79 -10.93
CA LYS A 163 28.27 -8.31 -9.58
C LYS A 163 27.78 -7.32 -8.53
N ASP A 164 28.13 -6.04 -8.67
CA ASP A 164 27.72 -4.99 -7.74
C ASP A 164 26.19 -4.81 -7.73
N CYS A 165 25.55 -4.90 -8.90
CA CYS A 165 24.09 -4.86 -8.99
C CYS A 165 23.43 -6.13 -8.40
N ILE A 166 23.98 -7.33 -8.65
CA ILE A 166 23.44 -8.59 -8.14
C ILE A 166 23.49 -8.69 -6.61
N PHE A 167 24.55 -8.19 -6.00
CA PHE A 167 24.72 -8.23 -4.55
C PHE A 167 24.14 -7.00 -3.84
N ASP A 168 23.51 -6.08 -4.57
CA ASP A 168 22.77 -4.98 -3.96
C ASP A 168 21.49 -5.49 -3.30
N VAL A 169 21.08 -4.84 -2.21
CA VAL A 169 19.81 -5.07 -1.52
C VAL A 169 18.60 -4.86 -2.45
N TYR A 170 18.82 -4.23 -3.60
CA TYR A 170 17.85 -3.97 -4.65
C TYR A 170 17.15 -5.23 -5.16
N ILE A 171 17.86 -6.32 -5.46
CA ILE A 171 17.27 -7.57 -5.99
C ILE A 171 16.23 -8.19 -5.05
N PRO A 172 16.57 -8.53 -3.79
CA PRO A 172 15.59 -9.14 -2.90
C PRO A 172 14.43 -8.17 -2.61
N CYS A 173 14.67 -6.87 -2.57
CA CYS A 173 13.61 -5.87 -2.41
C CYS A 173 12.64 -5.84 -3.60
N HIS A 174 13.11 -5.90 -4.84
CA HIS A 174 12.26 -5.95 -6.04
C HIS A 174 11.46 -7.24 -6.08
N ALA A 175 12.13 -8.39 -5.92
CA ALA A 175 11.46 -9.69 -5.94
C ALA A 175 10.38 -9.80 -4.85
N LEU A 176 10.69 -9.37 -3.62
CA LEU A 176 9.71 -9.35 -2.53
C LEU A 176 8.58 -8.33 -2.77
N GLY A 177 8.89 -7.16 -3.31
CA GLY A 177 7.90 -6.14 -3.66
C GLY A 177 6.88 -6.66 -4.66
N TRP A 178 7.34 -7.33 -5.72
CA TRP A 178 6.47 -7.93 -6.73
C TRP A 178 5.71 -9.15 -6.25
N TRP A 179 6.30 -9.93 -5.34
CA TRP A 179 5.59 -10.99 -4.63
C TRP A 179 4.39 -10.44 -3.84
N PHE A 180 4.58 -9.36 -3.07
CA PHE A 180 3.49 -8.69 -2.35
C PHE A 180 2.46 -8.08 -3.31
N LYS A 181 2.89 -7.39 -4.37
CA LYS A 181 1.97 -6.84 -5.39
C LYS A 181 1.10 -7.93 -6.00
N MET A 182 1.66 -9.10 -6.31
CA MET A 182 0.90 -10.22 -6.85
C MET A 182 -0.15 -10.75 -5.85
N ILE A 183 0.18 -10.84 -4.56
CA ILE A 183 -0.77 -11.22 -3.48
C ILE A 183 -1.92 -10.21 -3.32
N ILE A 184 -1.64 -8.93 -3.55
CA ILE A 184 -2.62 -7.84 -3.44
C ILE A 184 -3.53 -7.80 -4.67
N VAL A 185 -2.96 -7.78 -5.87
CA VAL A 185 -3.67 -7.59 -7.15
C VAL A 185 -4.35 -8.87 -7.63
N ARG A 186 -3.78 -10.03 -7.31
CA ARG A 186 -4.29 -11.38 -7.61
C ARG A 186 -4.56 -11.65 -9.09
N ASP A 187 -3.88 -10.95 -9.99
CA ASP A 187 -3.97 -11.16 -11.43
C ASP A 187 -2.59 -11.03 -12.08
N VAL A 188 -2.10 -12.14 -12.65
CA VAL A 188 -0.76 -12.23 -13.24
C VAL A 188 -0.63 -11.29 -14.43
N LYS A 189 -1.67 -11.13 -15.25
CA LYS A 189 -1.61 -10.29 -16.46
C LYS A 189 -1.54 -8.83 -16.05
N LEU A 190 -2.34 -8.43 -15.06
CA LEU A 190 -2.34 -7.07 -14.55
C LEU A 190 -1.01 -6.74 -13.84
N CYS A 191 -0.46 -7.66 -13.04
CA CYS A 191 0.85 -7.48 -12.42
C CYS A 191 1.99 -7.39 -13.44
N ALA A 192 2.01 -8.28 -14.44
CA ALA A 192 3.02 -8.22 -15.49
C ALA A 192 2.93 -6.91 -16.28
N PHE A 193 1.71 -6.45 -16.58
CA PHE A 193 1.50 -5.15 -17.20
C PHE A 193 1.99 -4.00 -16.32
N LEU A 194 1.66 -4.00 -15.02
CA LEU A 194 2.14 -3.00 -14.07
C LEU A 194 3.67 -2.98 -13.99
N SER A 195 4.33 -4.15 -14.10
CA SER A 195 5.78 -4.26 -14.07
C SER A 195 6.42 -3.56 -15.26
N VAL A 196 5.99 -3.90 -16.47
CA VAL A 196 6.49 -3.24 -17.69
C VAL A 196 6.13 -1.76 -17.72
N LEU A 197 4.94 -1.40 -17.25
CA LEU A 197 4.51 0.00 -17.18
C LEU A 197 5.40 0.79 -16.22
N PHE A 198 5.81 0.21 -15.10
CA PHE A 198 6.66 0.91 -14.13
C PHE A 198 8.03 1.23 -14.73
N GLU A 199 8.69 0.30 -15.44
CA GLU A 199 9.91 0.59 -16.21
C GLU A 199 9.71 1.73 -17.22
N PHE A 200 8.56 1.73 -17.90
CA PHE A 200 8.22 2.79 -18.83
C PHE A 200 8.03 4.14 -18.11
N MET A 201 7.51 4.15 -16.88
CA MET A 201 7.44 5.34 -16.04
C MET A 201 8.84 5.84 -15.65
N GLU A 202 9.77 4.94 -15.33
CA GLU A 202 11.16 5.33 -15.02
C GLU A 202 11.86 5.96 -16.22
N ILE A 203 11.75 5.34 -17.40
CA ILE A 203 12.23 5.92 -18.67
C ILE A 203 11.58 7.28 -18.92
N THR A 204 10.28 7.40 -18.65
CA THR A 204 9.53 8.64 -18.82
C THR A 204 10.07 9.74 -17.91
N LEU A 205 10.37 9.42 -16.64
CA LEU A 205 10.65 10.41 -15.60
C LEU A 205 12.15 10.58 -15.26
N ARG A 206 13.06 9.84 -15.92
CA ARG A 206 14.51 9.99 -15.75
C ARG A 206 15.04 11.40 -16.01
N HIS A 207 14.36 12.19 -16.84
CA HIS A 207 14.72 13.58 -17.07
C HIS A 207 14.52 14.46 -15.81
N GLN A 208 13.64 14.05 -14.89
CA GLN A 208 13.38 14.73 -13.61
C GLN A 208 14.16 14.10 -12.46
N LEU A 209 14.25 12.78 -12.42
CA LEU A 209 14.86 12.03 -11.32
C LEU A 209 16.10 11.28 -11.81
N PRO A 210 17.32 11.70 -11.39
CA PRO A 210 18.57 11.02 -11.75
C PRO A 210 18.61 9.54 -11.32
N ASN A 211 17.86 9.19 -10.27
CA ASN A 211 17.74 7.82 -9.78
C ASN A 211 17.18 6.83 -10.81
N PHE A 212 16.41 7.29 -11.81
CA PHE A 212 15.86 6.43 -12.87
C PHE A 212 16.80 6.26 -14.07
N TYR A 213 18.05 6.76 -13.97
CA TYR A 213 19.08 6.41 -14.94
C TYR A 213 19.72 5.10 -14.54
N GLU A 214 19.24 4.04 -15.17
CA GLU A 214 19.72 2.67 -15.01
C GLU A 214 20.21 2.11 -16.35
N CYS A 215 20.94 1.01 -16.29
CA CYS A 215 21.45 0.34 -17.47
C CYS A 215 20.34 -0.46 -18.18
N TRP A 216 20.39 -0.54 -19.50
CA TRP A 216 19.33 -1.22 -20.28
C TRP A 216 19.13 -2.69 -19.88
N TRP A 217 20.20 -3.38 -19.48
CA TRP A 217 20.17 -4.78 -19.05
C TRP A 217 19.67 -4.92 -17.62
N ASP A 218 19.83 -3.88 -16.80
CA ASP A 218 19.32 -3.81 -15.44
C ASP A 218 17.79 -3.74 -15.47
N SER A 219 17.25 -2.67 -16.08
CA SER A 219 15.82 -2.45 -16.19
C SER A 219 15.07 -3.56 -16.96
N LEU A 220 15.64 -4.11 -18.03
CA LEU A 220 14.95 -5.14 -18.83
C LEU A 220 15.15 -6.57 -18.31
N ILE A 221 16.39 -6.97 -18.06
CA ILE A 221 16.69 -8.38 -17.75
C ILE A 221 16.60 -8.60 -16.24
N LEU A 222 17.27 -7.77 -15.45
CA LEU A 222 17.30 -7.93 -14.01
C LEU A 222 15.93 -7.60 -13.41
N ASP A 223 15.38 -6.44 -13.72
CA ASP A 223 14.15 -5.98 -13.09
C ASP A 223 12.92 -6.67 -13.68
N VAL A 224 12.57 -6.46 -14.95
CA VAL A 224 11.35 -7.05 -15.52
C VAL A 224 11.34 -8.58 -15.51
N ILE A 225 12.41 -9.21 -16.01
CA ILE A 225 12.39 -10.66 -16.23
C ILE A 225 12.70 -11.42 -14.95
N ILE A 226 13.79 -11.09 -14.25
CA ILE A 226 14.27 -11.87 -13.12
C ILE A 226 13.54 -11.48 -11.83
N CYS A 227 13.67 -10.23 -11.38
CA CYS A 227 13.16 -9.79 -10.08
C CYS A 227 11.63 -9.72 -10.08
N ASN A 228 11.07 -8.93 -10.99
CA ASN A 228 9.64 -8.68 -11.08
C ASN A 228 8.90 -9.96 -11.53
N GLY A 229 9.38 -10.58 -12.61
CA GLY A 229 8.85 -11.85 -13.11
C GLY A 229 8.93 -12.98 -12.07
N GLY A 230 10.07 -13.12 -11.39
CA GLY A 230 10.25 -14.10 -10.31
C GLY A 230 9.34 -13.86 -9.11
N GLY A 231 9.24 -12.59 -8.66
CA GLY A 231 8.32 -12.19 -7.59
C GLY A 231 6.86 -12.47 -7.94
N ILE A 232 6.43 -12.11 -9.15
CA ILE A 232 5.08 -12.41 -9.66
C ILE A 232 4.83 -13.92 -9.70
N PHE A 233 5.79 -14.71 -10.19
CA PHE A 233 5.65 -16.16 -10.26
C PHE A 233 5.49 -16.79 -8.87
N LEU A 234 6.35 -16.43 -7.91
CA LEU A 234 6.26 -16.90 -6.53
C LEU A 234 4.95 -16.45 -5.87
N GLY A 235 4.52 -15.21 -6.12
CA GLY A 235 3.28 -14.66 -5.59
C GLY A 235 2.06 -15.38 -6.18
N TRP A 236 2.10 -15.74 -7.46
CA TRP A 236 1.06 -16.54 -8.11
C TRP A 236 0.99 -17.95 -7.51
N LEU A 237 2.13 -18.59 -7.24
CA LEU A 237 2.16 -19.88 -6.52
C LEU A 237 1.52 -19.75 -5.13
N THR A 238 1.81 -18.68 -4.40
CA THR A 238 1.18 -18.39 -3.11
C THR A 238 -0.34 -18.20 -3.26
N CYS A 239 -0.80 -17.45 -4.27
CA CYS A 239 -2.23 -17.27 -4.54
C CYS A 239 -2.90 -18.62 -4.83
N ARG A 240 -2.29 -19.46 -5.68
CA ARG A 240 -2.81 -20.80 -6.00
C ARG A 240 -2.86 -21.72 -4.79
N ALA A 241 -1.87 -21.63 -3.90
CA ALA A 241 -1.88 -22.37 -2.64
C ALA A 241 -3.13 -22.06 -1.80
N PHE A 242 -3.54 -20.78 -1.76
CA PHE A 242 -4.74 -20.33 -1.03
C PHE A 242 -6.06 -20.53 -1.80
N GLU A 243 -6.06 -20.62 -3.13
CA GLU A 243 -7.27 -20.81 -3.95
C GLU A 243 -7.78 -22.25 -4.01
N MET A 244 -6.89 -23.23 -3.85
CA MET A 244 -7.24 -24.64 -3.99
C MET A 244 -8.16 -25.08 -2.84
N LYS A 245 -9.38 -25.51 -3.16
CA LYS A 245 -10.33 -26.10 -2.19
C LYS A 245 -10.06 -27.60 -2.01
N GLU A 246 -10.14 -28.11 -0.78
CA GLU A 246 -10.13 -29.55 -0.51
C GLU A 246 -11.56 -30.09 -0.55
N TYR A 247 -11.77 -31.16 -1.30
CA TYR A 247 -13.05 -31.87 -1.37
C TYR A 247 -12.92 -33.16 -0.56
N TYR A 248 -13.72 -33.30 0.49
CA TYR A 248 -13.82 -34.56 1.21
C TYR A 248 -14.79 -35.48 0.47
N TRP A 249 -14.28 -36.58 -0.08
CA TRP A 249 -15.06 -37.55 -0.87
C TRP A 249 -15.69 -38.67 -0.02
N GLY A 250 -15.59 -38.61 1.32
CA GLY A 250 -16.16 -39.61 2.22
C GLY A 250 -17.52 -39.21 2.81
N MET A 251 -18.48 -40.14 2.86
CA MET A 251 -19.71 -39.96 3.67
C MET A 251 -19.34 -40.06 5.16
N GLY A 252 -19.27 -38.93 5.86
CA GLY A 252 -19.15 -38.89 7.32
C GLY A 252 -18.06 -37.98 7.91
N GLY A 253 -17.32 -37.23 7.09
CA GLY A 253 -16.41 -36.20 7.59
C GLY A 253 -17.18 -34.93 7.98
N ASP A 254 -16.97 -34.42 9.18
CA ASP A 254 -17.47 -33.10 9.59
C ASP A 254 -16.92 -32.04 8.62
N PRO A 255 -17.74 -31.22 7.94
CA PRO A 255 -17.28 -30.15 7.05
C PRO A 255 -16.41 -29.08 7.76
N ARG A 256 -16.23 -29.17 9.09
CA ARG A 256 -15.38 -28.28 9.88
C ARG A 256 -13.87 -28.54 9.75
N THR A 257 -13.43 -29.63 9.11
CA THR A 257 -12.02 -29.86 8.74
C THR A 257 -11.64 -29.26 7.38
N GLU A 258 -12.15 -28.07 7.04
CA GLU A 258 -11.83 -27.38 5.78
C GLU A 258 -10.35 -26.92 5.65
N ASN A 259 -9.51 -27.10 6.69
CA ASN A 259 -8.11 -26.63 6.72
C ASN A 259 -7.11 -27.71 7.14
N GLU A 260 -7.21 -28.95 6.63
CA GLU A 260 -6.19 -29.97 6.90
C GLU A 260 -4.82 -29.63 6.30
N ARG A 261 -4.73 -28.75 5.29
CA ARG A 261 -3.43 -28.27 4.73
C ARG A 261 -2.54 -27.53 5.71
N PHE A 262 -3.17 -26.79 6.61
CA PHE A 262 -2.48 -26.08 7.68
C PHE A 262 -2.56 -26.86 8.99
N SER A 263 -2.95 -28.15 8.98
CA SER A 263 -2.96 -28.99 10.18
C SER A 263 -1.57 -29.14 10.82
N ALA A 264 -0.52 -29.04 10.01
CA ALA A 264 0.87 -29.00 10.45
C ALA A 264 1.29 -27.63 11.02
N LEU A 265 0.53 -26.56 10.75
CA LEU A 265 0.77 -25.25 11.34
C LEU A 265 0.13 -25.18 12.73
N SER A 266 0.81 -24.52 13.65
CA SER A 266 0.24 -24.21 14.96
C SER A 266 -1.03 -23.36 14.79
N ARG A 267 -1.99 -23.49 15.71
CA ARG A 267 -3.22 -22.68 15.72
C ARG A 267 -2.93 -21.18 15.64
N SER A 268 -1.81 -20.73 16.24
CA SER A 268 -1.34 -19.35 16.17
C SER A 268 -0.87 -18.94 14.77
N ALA A 269 -0.23 -19.84 14.02
CA ALA A 269 0.23 -19.56 12.65
C ALA A 269 -0.94 -19.51 11.66
N ILE A 270 -2.00 -20.30 11.88
CA ILE A 270 -3.26 -20.23 11.10
C ILE A 270 -3.92 -18.84 11.23
N GLN A 271 -3.69 -18.12 12.33
CA GLN A 271 -4.25 -16.78 12.50
C GLN A 271 -3.68 -15.76 11.50
N LEU A 272 -2.45 -15.99 11.00
CA LEU A 272 -1.81 -15.15 10.01
C LEU A 272 -2.27 -15.47 8.57
N THR A 273 -3.00 -16.56 8.37
CA THR A 273 -3.54 -16.91 7.06
C THR A 273 -4.89 -16.21 6.82
N PRO A 274 -5.21 -15.88 5.56
CA PRO A 274 -6.49 -15.28 5.21
C PRO A 274 -7.65 -16.19 5.63
N TYR A 275 -8.71 -15.61 6.20
CA TYR A 275 -9.91 -16.36 6.57
C TYR A 275 -10.63 -16.92 5.32
N SER A 276 -10.69 -16.13 4.26
CA SER A 276 -11.19 -16.54 2.96
C SER A 276 -10.36 -15.89 1.87
N TRP A 277 -10.14 -16.64 0.79
CA TRP A 277 -9.40 -16.17 -0.37
C TRP A 277 -10.34 -15.94 -1.55
N SER A 278 -10.43 -14.69 -1.99
CA SER A 278 -11.25 -14.29 -3.14
C SER A 278 -10.38 -14.09 -4.38
N VAL A 279 -10.85 -14.63 -5.50
CA VAL A 279 -10.21 -14.45 -6.81
C VAL A 279 -10.74 -13.15 -7.43
N TYR A 280 -9.83 -12.27 -7.85
CA TYR A 280 -10.19 -11.03 -8.53
C TYR A 280 -10.25 -11.25 -10.05
N LYS A 281 -11.35 -10.82 -10.65
CA LYS A 281 -11.58 -10.87 -12.09
C LYS A 281 -11.74 -9.45 -12.60
N TRP A 282 -10.61 -8.81 -12.91
CA TRP A 282 -10.58 -7.43 -13.35
C TRP A 282 -11.23 -7.24 -14.72
N GLU A 283 -11.01 -8.19 -15.65
CA GLU A 283 -11.65 -8.25 -16.96
C GLU A 283 -11.75 -6.88 -17.66
N MET A 284 -10.60 -6.21 -17.79
CA MET A 284 -10.50 -4.81 -18.22
C MET A 284 -11.27 -4.49 -19.50
N PHE A 285 -11.28 -5.38 -20.50
CA PHE A 285 -11.93 -5.16 -21.80
C PHE A 285 -13.36 -5.73 -21.89
N SER A 286 -13.94 -6.22 -20.80
CA SER A 286 -15.30 -6.80 -20.81
C SER A 286 -16.40 -5.73 -20.91
N SER A 287 -16.22 -4.58 -20.25
CA SER A 287 -17.13 -3.43 -20.25
C SER A 287 -16.37 -2.11 -20.12
N SER A 288 -16.99 -1.01 -20.55
CA SER A 288 -16.49 0.36 -20.35
C SER A 288 -16.25 0.69 -18.88
N LYS A 289 -17.15 0.24 -17.99
CA LYS A 289 -17.00 0.39 -16.55
C LYS A 289 -15.72 -0.29 -16.06
N ASN A 290 -15.54 -1.58 -16.37
CA ASN A 290 -14.35 -2.33 -15.94
C ASN A 290 -13.08 -1.69 -16.49
N PHE A 291 -13.10 -1.24 -17.75
CA PHE A 291 -11.97 -0.57 -18.37
C PHE A 291 -11.54 0.67 -17.60
N VAL A 292 -12.46 1.60 -17.33
CA VAL A 292 -12.17 2.84 -16.61
C VAL A 292 -11.73 2.56 -15.16
N THR A 293 -12.39 1.62 -14.48
CA THR A 293 -12.04 1.31 -13.08
C THR A 293 -10.70 0.57 -12.95
N THR A 294 -10.37 -0.32 -13.88
CA THR A 294 -9.06 -0.99 -13.88
C THR A 294 -7.97 -0.01 -14.31
N LEU A 295 -8.25 0.89 -15.27
CA LEU A 295 -7.33 1.96 -15.65
C LEU A 295 -7.03 2.90 -14.47
N TRP A 296 -8.06 3.30 -13.70
CA TRP A 296 -7.86 4.07 -12.48
C TRP A 296 -6.99 3.33 -11.47
N TYR A 297 -7.22 2.03 -11.26
CA TYR A 297 -6.40 1.22 -10.36
C TYR A 297 -4.94 1.17 -10.81
N ILE A 298 -4.69 1.01 -12.11
CA ILE A 298 -3.34 1.05 -12.68
C ILE A 298 -2.66 2.39 -12.40
N VAL A 299 -3.35 3.50 -12.66
CA VAL A 299 -2.84 4.86 -12.39
C VAL A 299 -2.57 5.03 -10.90
N PHE A 300 -3.50 4.61 -10.04
CA PHE A 300 -3.38 4.70 -8.59
C PHE A 300 -2.14 3.98 -8.05
N VAL A 301 -1.88 2.73 -8.49
CA VAL A 301 -0.69 1.97 -8.08
C VAL A 301 0.59 2.71 -8.51
N ASN A 302 0.65 3.19 -9.75
CA ASN A 302 1.81 3.96 -10.22
C ASN A 302 2.01 5.27 -9.45
N LEU A 303 0.92 5.97 -9.09
CA LEU A 303 1.01 7.18 -8.27
C LEU A 303 1.64 6.89 -6.90
N VAL A 304 1.28 5.77 -6.26
CA VAL A 304 1.83 5.35 -4.96
C VAL A 304 3.32 4.99 -5.06
N ASP A 305 3.69 4.25 -6.11
CA ASP A 305 5.08 3.85 -6.33
C ASP A 305 5.93 5.10 -6.61
N LEU A 306 5.49 5.96 -7.53
CA LEU A 306 6.21 7.18 -7.91
C LEU A 306 6.31 8.19 -6.77
N SER A 307 5.27 8.34 -5.94
CA SER A 307 5.32 9.28 -4.81
C SER A 307 6.45 8.94 -3.84
N ASN A 308 6.85 7.66 -3.74
CA ASN A 308 8.03 7.26 -2.96
C ASN A 308 9.31 7.94 -3.48
N PHE A 309 9.52 7.95 -4.80
CA PHE A 309 10.71 8.51 -5.43
C PHE A 309 10.73 10.03 -5.41
N TYR A 310 9.58 10.68 -5.62
CA TYR A 310 9.50 12.14 -5.53
C TYR A 310 9.67 12.65 -4.11
N LEU A 311 8.99 12.04 -3.13
CA LEU A 311 9.10 12.48 -1.74
C LEU A 311 10.52 12.29 -1.20
N LYS A 312 11.16 11.15 -1.47
CA LYS A 312 12.55 10.92 -1.02
C LYS A 312 13.50 11.98 -1.61
N PHE A 313 13.32 12.33 -2.88
CA PHE A 313 14.18 13.29 -3.57
C PHE A 313 13.97 14.72 -3.03
N ILE A 314 12.71 15.17 -2.94
CA ILE A 314 12.37 16.52 -2.49
C ILE A 314 12.79 16.73 -1.02
N LEU A 315 12.53 15.75 -0.16
CA LEU A 315 12.76 15.83 1.29
C LEU A 315 14.18 15.42 1.72
N TRP A 316 15.07 15.08 0.77
CA TRP A 316 16.44 14.63 1.03
C TRP A 316 16.51 13.41 1.97
N ILE A 317 15.69 12.39 1.69
CA ILE A 317 15.70 11.13 2.42
C ILE A 317 16.60 10.14 1.65
N PRO A 318 17.68 9.62 2.27
CA PRO A 318 18.55 8.64 1.62
C PRO A 318 17.79 7.35 1.25
N SER A 319 18.16 6.73 0.13
CA SER A 319 17.52 5.47 -0.35
C SER A 319 17.58 4.33 0.67
N ASN A 320 18.62 4.28 1.51
CA ASN A 320 18.83 3.19 2.48
C ASN A 320 18.23 3.52 3.87
N HIS A 321 17.46 4.60 3.99
CA HIS A 321 16.93 5.05 5.27
C HIS A 321 15.67 4.28 5.67
N SER A 322 15.56 3.88 6.94
CA SER A 322 14.44 3.09 7.47
C SER A 322 13.07 3.73 7.31
N LEU A 323 12.99 5.07 7.19
CA LEU A 323 11.71 5.77 6.91
C LEU A 323 11.08 5.31 5.60
N LEU A 324 11.87 5.04 4.56
CA LEU A 324 11.35 4.54 3.28
C LEU A 324 10.83 3.11 3.45
N LEU A 325 11.54 2.27 4.21
CA LEU A 325 11.08 0.92 4.54
C LEU A 325 9.75 0.96 5.32
N TYR A 326 9.65 1.80 6.36
CA TYR A 326 8.40 1.95 7.12
C TYR A 326 7.25 2.44 6.24
N ARG A 327 7.52 3.38 5.34
CA ARG A 327 6.52 3.86 4.38
C ARG A 327 6.07 2.75 3.42
N VAL A 328 7.01 1.96 2.87
CA VAL A 328 6.70 0.85 1.96
C VAL A 328 5.89 -0.23 2.68
N LEU A 329 6.24 -0.60 3.91
CA LEU A 329 5.48 -1.56 4.71
C LEU A 329 4.08 -1.04 5.07
N PHE A 330 3.96 0.25 5.39
CA PHE A 330 2.66 0.90 5.60
C PHE A 330 1.79 0.83 4.34
N TRP A 331 2.34 1.20 3.18
CA TRP A 331 1.59 1.13 1.92
C TRP A 331 1.27 -0.29 1.51
N ALA A 332 2.18 -1.26 1.71
CA ALA A 332 1.93 -2.67 1.41
C ALA A 332 0.76 -3.22 2.25
N THR A 333 0.72 -2.91 3.54
CA THR A 333 -0.37 -3.35 4.44
C THR A 333 -1.68 -2.62 4.15
N LEU A 334 -1.64 -1.30 3.90
CA LEU A 334 -2.82 -0.52 3.50
C LEU A 334 -3.37 -0.99 2.14
N ALA A 335 -2.50 -1.35 1.20
CA ALA A 335 -2.86 -1.81 -0.14
C ALA A 335 -3.67 -3.13 -0.13
N ILE A 336 -3.41 -4.03 0.82
CA ILE A 336 -4.20 -5.25 1.01
C ILE A 336 -5.66 -4.89 1.32
N ALA A 337 -5.87 -3.96 2.25
CA ALA A 337 -7.21 -3.52 2.66
C ALA A 337 -7.90 -2.68 1.58
N SER A 338 -7.19 -1.69 1.04
CA SER A 338 -7.75 -0.76 0.05
C SER A 338 -8.08 -1.44 -1.26
N THR A 339 -7.24 -2.37 -1.76
CA THR A 339 -7.52 -3.10 -3.01
C THR A 339 -8.76 -3.98 -2.86
N ARG A 340 -8.94 -4.65 -1.72
CA ARG A 340 -10.14 -5.44 -1.45
C ARG A 340 -11.39 -4.57 -1.43
N GLU A 341 -11.36 -3.47 -0.68
CA GLU A 341 -12.49 -2.54 -0.60
C GLU A 341 -12.81 -1.89 -1.96
N TYR A 342 -11.78 -1.56 -2.74
CA TYR A 342 -11.93 -1.02 -4.10
C TYR A 342 -12.59 -2.03 -5.04
N TYR A 343 -12.09 -3.27 -5.05
CA TYR A 343 -12.61 -4.33 -5.89
C TYR A 343 -14.08 -4.64 -5.59
N GLU A 344 -14.47 -4.72 -4.32
CA GLU A 344 -15.87 -4.93 -3.91
C GLU A 344 -16.76 -3.74 -4.28
N TYR A 345 -16.28 -2.51 -4.08
CA TYR A 345 -17.00 -1.29 -4.47
C TYR A 345 -17.29 -1.27 -5.98
N VAL A 346 -16.27 -1.53 -6.80
CA VAL A 346 -16.41 -1.61 -8.26
C VAL A 346 -17.31 -2.77 -8.65
N SER A 347 -17.07 -3.97 -8.12
CA SER A 347 -17.83 -5.19 -8.47
C SER A 347 -19.32 -5.06 -8.15
N SER A 348 -19.67 -4.34 -7.07
CA SER A 348 -21.08 -4.05 -6.71
C SER A 348 -21.81 -3.11 -7.68
N GLY A 349 -21.10 -2.52 -8.64
CA GLY A 349 -21.67 -1.48 -9.50
C GLY A 349 -21.85 -0.16 -8.78
N PHE A 350 -20.92 0.17 -7.86
CA PHE A 350 -20.94 1.41 -7.06
C PHE A 350 -22.15 1.55 -6.14
N LYS A 351 -22.81 0.43 -5.79
CA LYS A 351 -23.97 0.40 -4.89
C LYS A 351 -23.57 0.41 -3.42
N LEU A 352 -22.37 -0.11 -3.12
CA LEU A 352 -21.80 -0.10 -1.77
C LEU A 352 -21.11 1.24 -1.51
N ARG A 353 -20.95 1.62 -0.24
CA ARG A 353 -20.10 2.76 0.12
C ARG A 353 -18.63 2.36 -0.05
N LEU A 354 -17.79 3.28 -0.55
CA LEU A 354 -16.35 3.05 -0.60
C LEU A 354 -15.81 2.80 0.81
N GLY A 355 -15.07 1.71 0.97
CA GLY A 355 -14.48 1.34 2.25
C GLY A 355 -13.51 2.39 2.77
N THR A 356 -13.37 2.44 4.10
CA THR A 356 -12.63 3.52 4.75
C THR A 356 -11.13 3.47 4.48
N HIS A 357 -10.52 2.28 4.36
CA HIS A 357 -9.10 2.16 4.03
C HIS A 357 -8.83 2.64 2.60
N CYS A 358 -9.69 2.26 1.66
CA CYS A 358 -9.60 2.73 0.28
C CYS A 358 -9.78 4.24 0.19
N TRP A 359 -10.77 4.80 0.89
CA TRP A 359 -11.01 6.23 0.91
C TRP A 359 -9.81 7.01 1.49
N ILE A 360 -9.26 6.58 2.62
CA ILE A 360 -8.09 7.22 3.24
C ILE A 360 -6.87 7.08 2.34
N ALA A 361 -6.65 5.92 1.70
CA ALA A 361 -5.54 5.73 0.78
C ALA A 361 -5.56 6.74 -0.39
N HIS A 362 -6.75 7.02 -0.94
CA HIS A 362 -6.93 8.05 -1.97
C HIS A 362 -6.62 9.45 -1.47
N LEU A 363 -6.99 9.76 -0.23
CA LEU A 363 -6.69 11.06 0.36
C LEU A 363 -5.20 11.22 0.68
N ILE A 364 -4.55 10.17 1.22
CA ILE A 364 -3.10 10.16 1.49
C ILE A 364 -2.34 10.43 0.20
N ILE A 365 -2.60 9.66 -0.87
CA ILE A 365 -1.85 9.82 -2.12
C ILE A 365 -2.07 11.20 -2.74
N ALA A 366 -3.29 11.75 -2.64
CA ALA A 366 -3.57 13.10 -3.10
C ALA A 366 -2.73 14.14 -2.33
N VAL A 367 -2.65 14.04 -1.00
CA VAL A 367 -1.84 14.96 -0.18
C VAL A 367 -0.35 14.78 -0.45
N GLU A 368 0.15 13.55 -0.60
CA GLU A 368 1.54 13.29 -0.99
C GLU A 368 1.89 14.00 -2.31
N TRP A 369 1.05 13.87 -3.33
CA TRP A 369 1.26 14.54 -4.61
C TRP A 369 1.13 16.06 -4.52
N LEU A 370 0.24 16.59 -3.67
CA LEU A 370 0.18 18.03 -3.41
C LEU A 370 1.49 18.55 -2.79
N ILE A 371 2.11 17.80 -1.88
CA ILE A 371 3.43 18.13 -1.32
C ILE A 371 4.48 18.14 -2.44
N VAL A 372 4.46 17.15 -3.32
CA VAL A 372 5.38 17.06 -4.47
C VAL A 372 5.20 18.27 -5.39
N PHE A 373 3.98 18.55 -5.85
CA PHE A 373 3.71 19.65 -6.76
C PHE A 373 4.07 21.01 -6.15
N LYS A 374 3.67 21.27 -4.90
CA LYS A 374 3.99 22.51 -4.18
C LYS A 374 5.50 22.77 -4.13
N ASN A 375 6.29 21.73 -3.87
CA ASN A 375 7.73 21.85 -3.64
C ASN A 375 8.58 21.57 -4.88
N SER A 376 7.97 21.29 -6.04
CA SER A 376 8.68 20.95 -7.29
C SER A 376 9.21 22.16 -8.06
N GLY A 377 8.72 23.37 -7.76
CA GLY A 377 9.08 24.59 -8.49
C GLY A 377 10.57 24.88 -8.47
N GLY A 378 11.19 25.02 -9.65
CA GLY A 378 12.61 25.32 -9.80
C GLY A 378 13.57 24.13 -9.59
N ILE A 379 13.04 22.95 -9.22
CA ILE A 379 13.84 21.72 -9.03
C ILE A 379 13.92 20.93 -10.35
N PHE A 380 12.78 20.64 -10.98
CA PHE A 380 12.70 19.83 -12.20
C PHE A 380 12.64 20.73 -13.44
N ASN A 381 13.78 21.31 -13.82
CA ASN A 381 13.84 22.28 -14.93
C ASN A 381 14.01 21.62 -16.31
N ASN A 382 14.37 20.34 -16.35
CA ASN A 382 14.56 19.62 -17.61
C ASN A 382 13.21 19.40 -18.29
N VAL A 383 13.13 19.78 -19.56
CA VAL A 383 11.94 19.53 -20.38
C VAL A 383 11.84 18.05 -20.75
N MET A 384 10.62 17.54 -20.80
CA MET A 384 10.36 16.18 -21.24
C MET A 384 10.77 16.02 -22.72
N PRO A 385 11.58 15.02 -23.09
CA PRO A 385 11.98 14.79 -24.48
C PRO A 385 10.79 14.64 -25.44
N MET A 386 10.89 15.19 -26.65
CA MET A 386 9.81 15.19 -27.64
C MET A 386 9.28 13.79 -27.99
N TRP A 387 10.17 12.82 -28.12
CA TRP A 387 9.78 11.44 -28.45
C TRP A 387 8.90 10.82 -27.35
N LEU A 388 9.14 11.16 -26.07
CA LEU A 388 8.29 10.75 -24.96
C LEU A 388 6.93 11.45 -25.01
N GLN A 389 6.90 12.74 -25.36
CA GLN A 389 5.64 13.47 -25.50
C GLN A 389 4.74 12.84 -26.58
N TYR A 390 5.33 12.46 -27.73
CA TYR A 390 4.60 11.75 -28.77
C TYR A 390 4.14 10.36 -28.32
N ALA A 391 5.00 9.60 -27.64
CA ALA A 391 4.64 8.29 -27.10
C ALA A 391 3.42 8.37 -26.14
N TRP A 392 3.44 9.31 -25.19
CA TRP A 392 2.31 9.52 -24.27
C TRP A 392 1.06 10.06 -24.95
N SER A 393 1.20 10.89 -25.99
CA SER A 393 0.07 11.35 -26.80
C SER A 393 -0.60 10.18 -27.53
N LEU A 394 0.19 9.25 -28.08
CA LEU A 394 -0.32 8.03 -28.72
C LEU A 394 -1.01 7.10 -27.71
N ILE A 395 -0.41 6.91 -26.53
CA ILE A 395 -1.01 6.11 -25.45
C ILE A 395 -2.34 6.72 -25.01
N ALA A 396 -2.40 8.04 -24.78
CA ALA A 396 -3.62 8.74 -24.41
C ALA A 396 -4.70 8.60 -25.49
N GLY A 397 -4.33 8.78 -26.77
CA GLY A 397 -5.23 8.58 -27.91
C GLY A 397 -5.78 7.16 -27.96
N PHE A 398 -4.93 6.15 -27.76
CA PHE A 398 -5.34 4.75 -27.72
C PHE A 398 -6.30 4.45 -26.56
N LEU A 399 -6.00 4.94 -25.35
CA LEU A 399 -6.85 4.73 -24.17
C LEU A 399 -8.24 5.38 -24.35
N ILE A 400 -8.29 6.59 -24.92
CA ILE A 400 -9.55 7.27 -25.22
C ILE A 400 -10.33 6.49 -26.29
N ALA A 401 -9.68 6.07 -27.38
CA ALA A 401 -10.32 5.27 -28.42
C ALA A 401 -10.86 3.95 -27.88
N ALA A 402 -10.09 3.24 -27.05
CA ALA A 402 -10.52 2.01 -26.40
C ALA A 402 -11.73 2.23 -25.48
N ALA A 403 -11.71 3.30 -24.67
CA ALA A 403 -12.84 3.66 -23.81
C ALA A 403 -14.11 3.94 -24.62
N LEU A 404 -14.01 4.70 -25.72
CA LEU A 404 -15.14 5.02 -26.60
C LEU A 404 -15.68 3.76 -27.31
N CYS A 405 -14.80 2.90 -27.82
CA CYS A 405 -15.19 1.63 -28.45
C CYS A 405 -15.94 0.71 -27.48
N LEU A 406 -15.45 0.59 -26.24
CA LEU A 406 -16.11 -0.21 -25.21
C LEU A 406 -17.44 0.41 -24.77
N PHE A 407 -17.50 1.74 -24.67
CA PHE A 407 -18.75 2.45 -24.36
C PHE A 407 -19.80 2.22 -25.44
N TYR A 408 -19.43 2.31 -26.72
CA TYR A 408 -20.32 2.01 -27.85
C TYR A 408 -20.79 0.54 -27.83
N LYS A 409 -19.89 -0.41 -27.54
CA LYS A 409 -20.21 -1.83 -27.36
C LYS A 409 -21.23 -2.04 -26.23
N ASP A 410 -21.11 -1.33 -25.12
CA ASP A 410 -22.04 -1.45 -23.99
C ASP A 410 -23.41 -0.85 -24.31
N LEU A 411 -23.47 0.26 -25.06
CA LEU A 411 -24.72 0.85 -25.53
C LEU A 411 -25.46 -0.09 -26.48
N SER A 412 -24.76 -0.64 -27.47
CA SER A 412 -25.36 -1.57 -28.45
C SER A 412 -25.91 -2.86 -27.84
N LYS A 413 -25.34 -3.33 -26.73
CA LYS A 413 -25.87 -4.47 -25.96
C LYS A 413 -27.18 -4.17 -25.24
N LYS A 414 -27.44 -2.91 -24.83
CA LYS A 414 -28.68 -2.51 -24.15
C LYS A 414 -29.85 -2.26 -25.10
N SER A 415 -29.57 -2.06 -26.39
CA SER A 415 -30.57 -1.82 -27.43
C SER A 415 -31.15 -3.13 -28.02
N LYS A 416 -30.60 -4.29 -27.65
CA LYS A 416 -31.14 -5.63 -27.93
C LYS A 416 -31.71 -6.19 -26.65
#